data_AF-A0A3N1PGT4-F1
#
_entry.id   AF-A0A3N1PGT4-F1
#
_cell.length_a   1.000
_cell.length_b   1.000
_cell.length_c   1.000
_cell.angle_alpha   90.00
_cell.angle_beta   90.00
_cell.angle_gamma   90.00
#
_symmetry.space_group_name_H-M   'P 1'
#
loop_
_entity.id
_entity.type
_entity.pdbx_description
1 polymer ?
#
loop_
_entity_poly.entity_id
_entity_poly.type
_entity_poly.pdbx_seq_one_letter_code
_entity_poly.pdbx_strand_id
1 'polypeptide(L)'
;MPWTGEQAALAQAAAAGRCAAAWIRNLPLPPSETWIVGPLADAVEDAMASLDPGDETWVEGTGRGGLSERTEETLNGLIYAMPEVSAWLTPEQQLALLGITHCVSGIPKLLANSPGTVIEDGGLATLCTVLDAACRTARASVL
;
A
#
# COMPACT_ATOMS: atom_id res chain seq x y z
N MET A 1 21.29 -14.33 3.73
CA MET A 1 21.26 -14.12 5.19
C MET A 1 20.31 -12.95 5.42
N PRO A 2 19.36 -13.05 6.36
CA PRO A 2 18.42 -11.95 6.62
C PRO A 2 19.14 -10.72 7.20
N TRP A 3 18.64 -9.53 6.90
CA TRP A 3 19.17 -8.27 7.41
C TRP A 3 18.84 -8.07 8.88
N THR A 4 19.63 -7.25 9.57
CA THR A 4 19.38 -6.96 10.99
C THR A 4 18.05 -6.21 11.12
N GLY A 5 17.10 -6.77 11.88
CA GLY A 5 15.79 -6.15 12.10
C GLY A 5 14.74 -6.41 11.01
N GLU A 6 15.08 -7.18 9.97
CA GLU A 6 14.19 -7.51 8.83
C GLU A 6 12.80 -7.99 9.29
N GLN A 7 12.74 -9.01 10.15
CA GLN A 7 11.47 -9.59 10.58
C GLN A 7 10.56 -8.56 11.27
N ALA A 8 11.14 -7.66 12.08
CA ALA A 8 10.37 -6.61 12.76
C ALA A 8 9.86 -5.57 11.75
N ALA A 9 10.69 -5.19 10.78
CA ALA A 9 10.32 -4.24 9.73
C ALA A 9 9.21 -4.80 8.83
N LEU A 10 9.30 -6.08 8.44
CA LEU A 10 8.25 -6.76 7.65
C LEU A 10 6.95 -6.92 8.45
N ALA A 11 7.03 -7.25 9.75
CA ALA A 11 5.84 -7.33 10.61
C ALA A 11 5.15 -5.97 10.76
N GLN A 12 5.92 -4.88 10.89
CA GLN A 12 5.39 -3.52 10.89
C GLN A 12 4.71 -3.19 9.56
N ALA A 13 5.34 -3.51 8.43
CA ALA A 13 4.78 -3.30 7.10
C ALA A 13 3.44 -4.03 6.92
N ALA A 14 3.39 -5.31 7.28
CA ALA A 14 2.16 -6.08 7.23
C ALA A 14 1.06 -5.50 8.14
N ALA A 15 1.42 -5.00 9.33
CA ALA A 15 0.46 -4.33 10.23
C ALA A 15 -0.09 -3.02 9.64
N ALA A 16 0.77 -2.21 9.03
CA ALA A 16 0.37 -0.98 8.36
C ALA A 16 -0.55 -1.26 7.16
N GLY A 17 -0.23 -2.28 6.35
CA GLY A 17 -1.08 -2.74 5.25
C GLY A 17 -2.48 -3.18 5.71
N ARG A 18 -2.57 -3.98 6.77
CA ARG A 18 -3.87 -4.35 7.37
C ARG A 18 -4.67 -3.15 7.86
N CYS A 19 -4.00 -2.18 8.47
CA CYS A 19 -4.65 -0.95 8.96
C CYS A 19 -5.22 -0.13 7.79
N ALA A 20 -4.46 0.01 6.70
CA ALA A 20 -4.87 0.70 5.49
C ALA A 20 -6.04 0.00 4.81
N ALA A 21 -5.95 -1.32 4.60
CA ALA A 21 -7.02 -2.12 4.03
C ALA A 21 -8.31 -2.04 4.86
N ALA A 22 -8.20 -2.09 6.18
CA ALA A 22 -9.35 -1.90 7.08
C ALA A 22 -9.97 -0.50 6.96
N TRP A 23 -9.17 0.55 6.73
CA TRP A 23 -9.72 1.88 6.46
C TRP A 23 -10.46 1.92 5.12
N ILE A 24 -9.87 1.37 4.04
CA ILE A 24 -10.50 1.31 2.70
C ILE A 24 -11.84 0.60 2.77
N ARG A 25 -11.92 -0.56 3.46
CA ARG A 25 -13.16 -1.34 3.66
C ARG A 25 -14.29 -0.54 4.32
N ASN A 26 -13.97 0.50 5.08
CA ASN A 26 -14.93 1.34 5.79
C ASN A 26 -15.28 2.64 5.06
N LEU A 27 -14.84 2.83 3.82
CA LEU A 27 -15.18 4.02 3.04
C LEU A 27 -16.70 4.06 2.73
N PRO A 28 -17.33 5.25 2.75
CA PRO A 28 -18.76 5.42 2.52
C PRO A 28 -19.09 5.40 1.01
N LEU A 29 -18.76 4.30 0.33
CA LEU A 29 -18.91 4.19 -1.12
C LEU A 29 -20.29 3.65 -1.54
N PRO A 30 -20.78 4.02 -2.74
CA PRO A 30 -21.97 3.41 -3.30
C PRO A 30 -21.71 1.92 -3.67
N PRO A 31 -22.77 1.09 -3.79
CA PRO A 31 -22.63 -0.34 -4.10
C PRO A 31 -21.93 -0.65 -5.44
N SER A 32 -21.88 0.29 -6.38
CA SER A 32 -21.15 0.13 -7.65
C SER A 32 -19.63 0.07 -7.46
N GLU A 33 -19.11 0.71 -6.41
CA GLU A 33 -17.66 0.79 -6.12
C GLU A 33 -17.19 -0.29 -5.14
N THR A 34 -17.88 -1.43 -5.12
CA THR A 34 -17.52 -2.57 -4.25
C THR A 34 -16.11 -3.10 -4.52
N TRP A 35 -15.56 -2.86 -5.72
CA TRP A 35 -14.20 -3.24 -6.03
C TRP A 35 -13.15 -2.46 -5.21
N ILE A 36 -13.44 -1.21 -4.81
CA ILE A 36 -12.57 -0.37 -3.97
C ILE A 36 -12.57 -0.88 -2.54
N VAL A 37 -13.74 -1.06 -1.94
CA VAL A 37 -13.84 -1.53 -0.55
C VAL A 37 -13.53 -3.02 -0.39
N GLY A 38 -13.50 -3.81 -1.47
CA GLY A 38 -13.13 -5.23 -1.46
C GLY A 38 -11.78 -5.47 -2.14
N PRO A 39 -11.75 -5.83 -3.43
CA PRO A 39 -10.53 -6.12 -4.20
C PRO A 39 -9.34 -5.18 -4.00
N LEU A 40 -9.53 -3.86 -3.96
CA LEU A 40 -8.43 -2.93 -3.73
C LEU A 40 -7.90 -2.99 -2.29
N ALA A 41 -8.80 -3.11 -1.30
CA ALA A 41 -8.40 -3.31 0.08
C ALA A 41 -7.62 -4.63 0.26
N ASP A 42 -8.07 -5.71 -0.38
CA ASP A 42 -7.39 -7.01 -0.37
C ASP A 42 -6.01 -6.90 -1.04
N ALA A 43 -5.92 -6.23 -2.19
CA ALA A 43 -4.64 -5.99 -2.87
C ALA A 43 -3.64 -5.20 -2.00
N VAL A 44 -4.12 -4.21 -1.23
CA VAL A 44 -3.29 -3.45 -0.29
C VAL A 44 -2.76 -4.33 0.85
N GLU A 45 -3.61 -5.17 1.42
CA GLU A 45 -3.23 -6.07 2.50
C GLU A 45 -2.25 -7.14 2.02
N ASP A 46 -2.54 -7.77 0.89
CA ASP A 46 -1.72 -8.82 0.28
C ASP A 46 -0.33 -8.29 -0.08
N ALA A 47 -0.26 -7.14 -0.77
CA ALA A 47 1.01 -6.51 -1.17
C ALA A 47 1.96 -6.28 0.01
N MET A 48 1.41 -5.82 1.14
CA MET A 48 2.20 -5.52 2.33
C MET A 48 2.51 -6.76 3.18
N ALA A 49 1.67 -7.80 3.11
CA ALA A 49 1.90 -9.06 3.79
C ALA A 49 2.88 -9.98 3.05
N SER A 50 3.00 -9.84 1.74
CA SER A 50 3.84 -10.68 0.87
C SER A 50 5.22 -10.10 0.57
N LEU A 51 5.64 -9.04 1.27
CA LEU A 51 6.95 -8.42 1.05
C LEU A 51 8.08 -9.42 1.30
N ASP A 52 8.87 -9.67 0.28
CA ASP A 52 10.06 -10.51 0.34
C ASP A 52 11.27 -9.71 -0.17
N PRO A 53 12.13 -9.22 0.73
CA PRO A 53 13.32 -8.47 0.34
C PRO A 53 14.39 -9.34 -0.37
N GLY A 54 14.23 -10.66 -0.36
CA GLY A 54 15.05 -11.62 -1.13
C GLY A 54 14.51 -11.91 -2.53
N ASP A 55 13.38 -11.32 -2.93
CA ASP A 55 12.83 -11.49 -4.27
C ASP A 55 13.66 -10.73 -5.32
N GLU A 56 14.57 -11.47 -5.97
CA GLU A 56 15.46 -10.97 -7.02
C GLU A 56 14.76 -10.72 -8.38
N THR A 57 13.41 -10.77 -8.47
CA THR A 57 12.69 -10.51 -9.73
C THR A 57 12.83 -9.09 -10.27
N TRP A 58 13.54 -8.20 -9.57
CA TRP A 58 13.97 -6.89 -10.07
C TRP A 58 15.14 -6.98 -11.04
N VAL A 59 14.84 -7.33 -12.29
CA VAL A 59 15.76 -7.13 -13.41
C VAL A 59 15.48 -5.74 -14.02
N GLU A 60 16.49 -4.86 -14.00
CA GLU A 60 16.55 -3.61 -14.78
C GLU A 60 15.32 -2.68 -14.70
N GLY A 61 14.74 -2.44 -13.52
CA GLY A 61 13.67 -1.44 -13.40
C GLY A 61 12.29 -1.90 -13.86
N THR A 62 12.17 -3.13 -14.35
CA THR A 62 10.92 -3.70 -14.88
C THR A 62 10.23 -4.68 -13.93
N GLY A 63 10.88 -4.96 -12.78
CA GLY A 63 10.36 -5.87 -11.77
C GLY A 63 9.15 -5.32 -11.02
N ARG A 64 8.24 -6.22 -10.61
CA ARG A 64 7.06 -5.87 -9.81
C ARG A 64 7.37 -5.78 -8.30
N GLY A 65 8.60 -6.10 -7.90
CA GLY A 65 9.01 -6.15 -6.49
C GLY A 65 8.32 -7.28 -5.73
N GLY A 66 8.05 -8.40 -6.39
CA GLY A 66 7.28 -9.50 -5.82
C GLY A 66 5.77 -9.31 -5.78
N LEU A 67 5.22 -8.20 -6.29
CA LEU A 67 3.77 -8.07 -6.47
C LEU A 67 3.27 -8.99 -7.57
N SER A 68 2.14 -9.66 -7.30
CA SER A 68 1.41 -10.39 -8.33
C SER A 68 0.88 -9.42 -9.40
N GLU A 69 0.76 -9.89 -10.64
CA GLU A 69 0.22 -9.07 -11.73
C GLU A 69 -1.16 -8.50 -11.42
N ARG A 70 -2.02 -9.33 -10.82
CA ARG A 70 -3.37 -8.94 -10.40
C ARG A 70 -3.34 -7.85 -9.32
N THR A 71 -2.44 -7.97 -8.35
CA THR A 71 -2.29 -6.98 -7.27
C THR A 71 -1.86 -5.64 -7.84
N GLU A 72 -0.86 -5.63 -8.73
CA GLU A 72 -0.39 -4.40 -9.36
C GLU A 72 -1.45 -3.78 -10.28
N GLU A 73 -2.16 -4.58 -11.08
CA GLU A 73 -3.27 -4.10 -11.91
C GLU A 73 -4.36 -3.45 -11.05
N THR A 74 -4.73 -4.08 -9.94
CA THR A 74 -5.75 -3.56 -9.02
C THR A 74 -5.33 -2.23 -8.40
N LEU A 75 -4.08 -2.12 -7.93
CA LEU A 75 -3.54 -0.89 -7.35
C LEU A 75 -3.48 0.25 -8.39
N ASN A 76 -3.06 -0.05 -9.62
CA ASN A 76 -3.00 0.91 -10.71
C ASN A 76 -4.40 1.32 -11.20
N GLY A 77 -5.40 0.46 -11.08
CA GLY A 77 -6.79 0.73 -11.47
C GLY A 77 -7.38 1.96 -10.78
N LEU A 78 -6.95 2.28 -9.55
CA LEU A 78 -7.47 3.43 -8.80
C LEU A 78 -7.36 4.75 -9.56
N ILE A 79 -6.23 5.00 -10.24
CA ILE A 79 -6.01 6.30 -10.90
C ILE A 79 -7.07 6.56 -11.98
N TYR A 80 -7.53 5.50 -12.63
CA TYR A 80 -8.55 5.56 -13.68
C TYR A 80 -9.96 5.71 -13.11
N ALA A 81 -10.19 5.24 -11.89
CA ALA A 81 -11.47 5.37 -11.18
C ALA A 81 -11.61 6.68 -10.40
N MET A 82 -10.55 7.49 -10.29
CA MET A 82 -10.59 8.76 -9.54
C MET A 82 -11.74 9.71 -9.92
N PRO A 83 -12.11 9.88 -11.22
CA PRO A 83 -13.25 10.71 -11.57
C PRO A 83 -14.55 10.25 -10.91
N GLU A 84 -14.77 8.94 -10.82
CA GLU A 84 -15.95 8.34 -10.19
C GLU A 84 -15.87 8.50 -8.67
N VAL A 85 -14.75 8.07 -8.07
CA VAL A 85 -14.48 8.18 -6.62
C VAL A 85 -14.65 9.60 -6.10
N SER A 86 -14.29 10.61 -6.89
CA SER A 86 -14.38 12.02 -6.51
C SER A 86 -15.80 12.52 -6.25
N ALA A 87 -16.82 11.81 -6.75
CA ALA A 87 -18.22 12.15 -6.53
C ALA A 87 -18.72 11.80 -5.11
N TRP A 88 -17.99 10.94 -4.38
CA TRP A 88 -18.45 10.38 -3.09
C TRP A 88 -17.44 10.49 -1.96
N LEU A 89 -16.15 10.68 -2.26
CA LEU A 89 -15.10 10.86 -1.25
C LEU A 89 -14.73 12.33 -1.09
N THR A 90 -14.43 12.73 0.16
CA THR A 90 -13.84 14.06 0.42
C THR A 90 -12.43 14.14 -0.20
N PRO A 91 -11.90 15.35 -0.48
CA PRO A 91 -10.53 15.51 -0.95
C PRO A 91 -9.49 14.82 -0.05
N GLU A 92 -9.68 14.81 1.26
CA GLU A 92 -8.79 14.14 2.21
C GLU A 92 -8.84 12.61 2.07
N GLN A 93 -10.03 12.04 1.87
CA GLN A 93 -10.20 10.61 1.61
C GLN A 93 -9.61 10.22 0.26
N GLN A 94 -9.77 11.04 -0.78
CA GLN A 94 -9.16 10.85 -2.09
C GLN A 94 -7.62 10.86 -1.99
N LEU A 95 -7.06 11.86 -1.29
CA LEU A 95 -5.63 11.98 -1.07
C LEU A 95 -5.07 10.79 -0.29
N ALA A 96 -5.76 10.33 0.75
CA ALA A 96 -5.33 9.16 1.50
C ALA A 96 -5.41 7.88 0.67
N LEU A 97 -6.47 7.69 -0.13
CA LEU A 97 -6.61 6.53 -1.00
C LEU A 97 -5.48 6.47 -2.03
N LEU A 98 -5.19 7.59 -2.70
CA LEU A 98 -4.05 7.71 -3.62
C LEU A 98 -2.70 7.51 -2.91
N GLY A 99 -2.53 8.13 -1.73
CA GLY A 99 -1.30 8.01 -0.95
C GLY A 99 -1.03 6.57 -0.54
N ILE A 100 -2.07 5.85 -0.09
CA ILE A 100 -1.99 4.43 0.28
C ILE A 100 -1.59 3.60 -0.92
N THR A 101 -2.32 3.68 -2.04
CA THR A 101 -2.06 2.81 -3.20
C THR A 101 -0.69 3.08 -3.80
N HIS A 102 -0.26 4.34 -3.91
CA HIS A 102 1.07 4.66 -4.42
C HIS A 102 2.19 4.23 -3.47
N CYS A 103 2.03 4.39 -2.15
CA CYS A 103 3.00 3.87 -1.19
C CYS A 103 3.11 2.35 -1.29
N VAL A 104 1.98 1.65 -1.31
CA VAL A 104 1.94 0.18 -1.38
C VAL A 104 2.50 -0.35 -2.70
N SER A 105 2.26 0.33 -3.82
CA SER A 105 2.89 -0.02 -5.10
C SER A 105 4.39 0.26 -5.12
N GLY A 106 4.87 1.23 -4.34
CA GLY A 106 6.26 1.66 -4.31
C GLY A 106 7.16 0.87 -3.34
N ILE A 107 6.63 0.47 -2.19
CA ILE A 107 7.39 -0.25 -1.13
C ILE A 107 8.07 -1.53 -1.65
N PRO A 108 7.38 -2.43 -2.38
CA PRO A 108 8.00 -3.66 -2.88
C PRO A 108 9.10 -3.36 -3.90
N LYS A 109 8.92 -2.33 -4.74
CA LYS A 109 9.91 -1.87 -5.72
C LYS A 109 11.16 -1.31 -5.03
N LEU A 110 10.95 -0.53 -3.98
CA LEU A 110 12.03 0.02 -3.17
C LEU A 110 12.82 -1.09 -2.47
N LEU A 111 12.13 -2.07 -1.86
CA LEU A 111 12.76 -3.22 -1.22
C LEU A 111 13.57 -4.04 -2.19
N ALA A 112 13.05 -4.34 -3.38
CA ALA A 112 13.77 -5.14 -4.36
C ALA A 112 14.99 -4.41 -4.95
N ASN A 113 14.98 -3.07 -5.00
CA ASN A 113 16.12 -2.29 -5.50
C ASN A 113 17.26 -2.14 -4.48
N SER A 114 16.96 -1.99 -3.19
CA SER A 114 18.00 -1.82 -2.15
C SER A 114 17.55 -2.34 -0.78
N PRO A 115 17.35 -3.67 -0.62
CA PRO A 115 16.69 -4.25 0.55
C PRO A 115 17.45 -3.94 1.85
N GLY A 116 18.78 -4.03 1.84
CA GLY A 116 19.61 -3.72 3.01
C GLY A 116 19.45 -2.29 3.50
N THR A 117 19.60 -1.30 2.62
CA THR A 117 19.40 0.13 2.96
C THR A 117 17.99 0.38 3.50
N VAL A 118 16.98 -0.20 2.86
CA VAL A 118 15.57 0.06 3.20
C VAL A 118 15.21 -0.53 4.56
N ILE A 119 15.79 -1.67 4.93
CA ILE A 119 15.56 -2.33 6.20
C ILE A 119 16.43 -1.71 7.30
N GLU A 120 17.74 -1.66 7.09
CA GLU A 120 18.71 -1.32 8.14
C GLU A 120 18.73 0.18 8.46
N ASP A 121 18.49 1.05 7.46
CA ASP A 121 18.42 2.50 7.68
C ASP A 121 17.00 2.97 8.06
N GLY A 122 16.04 2.04 8.23
CA GLY A 122 14.68 2.35 8.66
C GLY A 122 13.79 2.99 7.59
N GLY A 123 14.16 2.87 6.31
CA GLY A 123 13.35 3.37 5.19
C GLY A 123 11.94 2.75 5.15
N LEU A 124 11.83 1.43 5.36
CA LEU A 124 10.53 0.75 5.40
C LEU A 124 9.67 1.24 6.58
N ALA A 125 10.27 1.40 7.76
CA ALA A 125 9.57 1.90 8.94
C ALA A 125 9.07 3.34 8.74
N THR A 126 9.84 4.17 8.02
CA THR A 126 9.44 5.53 7.65
C THR A 126 8.22 5.52 6.74
N LEU A 127 8.21 4.67 5.69
CA LEU A 127 7.06 4.54 4.79
C LEU A 127 5.82 3.98 5.49
N CYS A 128 5.98 3.04 6.41
CA CYS A 128 4.86 2.56 7.25
C CYS A 128 4.28 3.69 8.11
N THR A 129 5.14 4.55 8.66
CA THR A 129 4.70 5.71 9.44
C THR A 129 3.90 6.71 8.58
N VAL A 130 4.34 6.93 7.33
CA VAL A 130 3.59 7.75 6.35
C VAL A 130 2.23 7.12 6.03
N LEU A 131 2.19 5.81 5.80
CA LEU A 131 0.95 5.06 5.54
C LEU A 131 -0.04 5.17 6.70
N ASP A 132 0.44 4.98 7.93
CA ASP A 132 -0.35 5.12 9.14
C ASP A 132 -0.86 6.56 9.33
N ALA A 133 -0.02 7.56 9.02
CA ALA A 133 -0.41 8.96 9.08
C ALA A 133 -1.51 9.29 8.07
N ALA A 134 -1.40 8.80 6.83
CA ALA A 134 -2.45 8.96 5.81
C ALA A 134 -3.78 8.36 6.28
N CYS A 135 -3.75 7.15 6.85
CA CYS A 135 -4.94 6.49 7.40
C CYS A 135 -5.57 7.28 8.56
N ARG A 136 -4.75 7.81 9.49
CA ARG A 136 -5.26 8.60 10.63
C ARG A 136 -5.90 9.90 10.18
N THR A 137 -5.25 10.63 9.28
CA THR A 137 -5.76 11.91 8.76
C THR A 137 -7.12 11.71 8.08
N ALA A 138 -7.25 10.68 7.24
CA ALA A 138 -8.52 10.44 6.54
C ALA A 138 -9.66 9.95 7.45
N ARG A 139 -9.35 9.30 8.58
CA ARG A 139 -10.36 8.96 9.60
C ARG A 139 -10.85 10.18 10.36
N ALA A 140 -10.00 11.20 10.54
CA ALA A 140 -10.38 12.43 11.23
C ALA A 140 -11.27 13.35 10.37
N SER A 141 -11.23 13.19 9.04
CA SER A 141 -12.04 13.96 8.08
C SER A 141 -13.50 13.49 7.95
N VAL A 142 -13.98 12.60 8.83
CA VAL A 142 -15.35 12.07 8.85
C VAL A 142 -16.29 12.91 9.76
N LEU A 143 -15.99 14.20 9.95
CA LEU A 143 -16.80 15.14 10.75
C LEU A 143 -17.53 16.15 9.87
#